data_AF-A0A1I7Z594-F1
#
_entry.id   AF-A0A1I7Z594-F1
#
_cell.length_a   1.000
_cell.length_b   1.000
_cell.length_c   1.000
_cell.angle_alpha   90.00
_cell.angle_beta   90.00
_cell.angle_gamma   90.00
#
_symmetry.space_group_name_H-M   'P 1'
#
loop_
_entity.id
_entity.type
_entity.pdbx_description
1 polymer ?
#
loop_
_entity_poly.entity_id
_entity_poly.type
_entity_poly.pdbx_seq_one_letter_code
_entity_poly.pdbx_strand_id
1 'polypeptide(L)'
;MATMYLLLGLLAVLVQLIVKETAACASSGCCAPPPSSVSCGGCGGGYGCGRYGCYKIRHRVASAKTVAVDGEDDIPDGKSLSLLASPDERFMECCERRNLPDACLSKCSFRTYTKEALQAMYFRSDKCPIQAASEIHFCAAQGRDHRACCARNGVGTTLSGEKCMVFCDQRPGRITPLDYSYAACYERFESMKSCFWHNITGEINHFVSASGRAHVNDGHV
;
A
#
# COMPACT_ATOMS: atom_id res chain seq x y z
N MET A 1 15.76 55.57 -15.84
CA MET A 1 15.80 55.97 -14.41
C MET A 1 14.41 55.90 -13.79
N ALA A 2 13.45 56.75 -14.18
CA ALA A 2 12.09 56.75 -13.60
C ALA A 2 11.32 55.42 -13.70
N THR A 3 11.43 54.73 -14.84
CA THR A 3 10.80 53.41 -15.08
C THR A 3 11.37 52.30 -14.18
N MET A 4 12.66 52.39 -13.84
CA MET A 4 13.33 51.43 -12.95
C MET A 4 12.87 51.61 -11.50
N TYR A 5 12.69 52.86 -11.06
CA TYR A 5 12.15 53.16 -9.72
C TYR A 5 10.67 52.74 -9.57
N LEU A 6 9.87 52.89 -10.63
CA LEU A 6 8.47 52.41 -10.67
C LEU A 6 8.39 50.88 -10.56
N LEU A 7 9.24 50.15 -11.28
CA LEU A 7 9.30 48.68 -11.21
C LEU A 7 9.77 48.18 -9.83
N LEU A 8 10.79 48.82 -9.25
CA LEU A 8 11.26 48.50 -7.90
C LEU A 8 10.19 48.80 -6.84
N GLY A 9 9.46 49.90 -6.99
CA GLY A 9 8.34 50.25 -6.11
C GLY A 9 7.20 49.23 -6.19
N LEU A 10 6.83 48.79 -7.40
CA LEU A 10 5.81 47.75 -7.62
C LEU A 10 6.22 46.40 -7.02
N LEU A 11 7.49 46.00 -7.22
CA LEU A 11 8.05 44.79 -6.61
C LEU A 11 8.03 44.87 -5.08
N ALA A 12 8.41 46.01 -4.49
CA ALA A 12 8.39 46.19 -3.05
C ALA A 12 6.97 46.11 -2.47
N VAL A 13 5.97 46.69 -3.14
CA VAL A 13 4.56 46.60 -2.71
C VAL A 13 4.05 45.16 -2.82
N LEU A 14 4.39 44.43 -3.89
CA LEU A 14 4.04 43.01 -4.03
C LEU A 14 4.64 42.14 -2.91
N VAL A 15 5.92 42.35 -2.58
CA VAL A 15 6.60 41.63 -1.50
C VAL A 15 5.92 41.90 -0.15
N GLN A 16 5.53 43.16 0.13
CA GLN A 16 4.85 43.51 1.38
C GLN A 16 3.44 42.91 1.49
N LEU A 17 2.72 42.74 0.38
CA LEU A 17 1.43 42.04 0.36
C LEU A 17 1.59 40.54 0.63
N ILE A 18 2.62 39.91 0.07
CA ILE A 18 2.91 38.48 0.28
C ILE A 18 3.35 38.22 1.74
N VAL A 19 4.13 39.11 2.35
CA VAL A 19 4.59 38.94 3.74
C VAL A 19 3.42 39.08 4.74
N LYS A 20 2.43 39.94 4.47
CA LYS A 20 1.25 40.09 5.36
C LYS A 20 0.37 38.83 5.42
N GLU A 21 0.29 38.04 4.35
CA GLU A 21 -0.42 36.75 4.33
C GLU A 21 0.30 35.64 5.12
N THR A 22 1.63 35.74 5.27
CA THR A 22 2.42 34.70 5.97
C THR A 22 2.57 34.92 7.47
N ALA A 23 2.27 36.12 7.97
CA ALA A 23 2.35 36.45 9.39
C ALA A 23 1.13 35.97 10.23
N ALA A 24 0.06 35.50 9.59
CA ALA A 24 -1.15 35.04 10.28
C ALA A 24 -1.06 33.61 10.83
N CYS A 25 0.01 32.86 10.55
CA CYS A 25 0.14 31.44 10.94
C CYS A 25 1.15 31.16 12.06
N ALA A 26 1.80 32.19 12.62
CA ALA A 26 2.88 31.99 13.60
C ALA A 26 2.42 31.85 15.07
N SER A 27 1.11 31.94 15.37
CA SER A 27 0.59 31.94 16.75
C SER A 27 -0.24 30.72 17.16
N SER A 28 -0.45 29.75 16.27
CA SER A 28 -1.23 28.54 16.58
C SER A 28 -0.38 27.31 16.31
N GLY A 29 0.20 26.75 17.37
CA GLY A 29 1.00 25.53 17.33
C GLY A 29 0.34 24.45 16.48
N CYS A 30 0.97 24.15 15.34
CA CYS A 30 0.60 23.05 14.45
C CYS A 30 0.89 21.71 15.14
N CYS A 31 0.03 21.30 16.06
CA CYS A 31 -0.21 19.88 16.27
C CYS A 31 -1.02 19.41 15.07
N ALA A 32 -0.41 18.64 14.18
CA ALA A 32 -1.15 17.90 13.17
C ALA A 32 -2.32 17.20 13.87
N PRO A 33 -3.58 17.34 13.40
CA PRO A 33 -4.69 16.67 14.04
C PRO A 33 -4.38 15.16 14.05
N PRO A 34 -4.53 14.47 15.20
CA PRO A 34 -4.45 13.02 15.21
C PRO A 34 -5.43 12.48 14.16
N PRO A 35 -5.11 11.37 13.48
CA PRO A 35 -6.01 10.80 12.49
C PRO A 35 -7.39 10.66 13.13
N SER A 36 -8.39 11.29 12.51
CA SER A 36 -9.77 11.27 12.99
C SER A 36 -10.18 9.82 13.28
N SER A 37 -10.36 9.49 14.56
CA SER A 37 -10.95 8.22 14.96
C SER A 37 -12.38 8.22 14.46
N VAL A 38 -12.72 7.31 13.55
CA VAL A 38 -14.09 7.17 13.05
C VAL A 38 -14.98 6.76 14.24
N SER A 39 -16.00 7.55 14.53
CA SER A 39 -17.00 7.23 15.55
C SER A 39 -17.77 5.98 15.12
N CYS A 40 -17.59 4.88 15.85
CA CYS A 40 -18.15 3.57 15.52
C CYS A 40 -19.56 3.34 16.07
N GLY A 41 -20.49 4.24 15.75
CA GLY A 41 -21.91 4.05 16.00
C GLY A 41 -22.64 3.61 14.74
N GLY A 42 -22.74 2.29 14.50
CA GLY A 42 -23.70 1.77 13.50
C GLY A 42 -23.15 0.91 12.34
N CYS A 43 -22.10 0.11 12.54
CA CYS A 43 -21.78 -0.92 11.54
C CYS A 43 -22.91 -1.97 11.51
N GLY A 44 -23.43 -2.29 10.32
CA GLY A 44 -24.48 -3.29 10.14
C GLY A 44 -24.04 -4.70 10.54
N GLY A 45 -24.99 -5.61 10.70
CA GLY A 45 -24.72 -7.02 11.01
C GLY A 45 -23.72 -7.63 10.02
N GLY A 46 -22.71 -8.34 10.53
CA GLY A 46 -21.60 -8.90 9.73
C GLY A 46 -20.45 -7.92 9.46
N TYR A 47 -20.47 -6.71 10.03
CA TYR A 47 -19.38 -5.74 9.97
C TYR A 47 -18.84 -5.42 11.36
N GLY A 48 -17.52 -5.22 11.44
CA GLY A 48 -16.78 -4.82 12.63
C GLY A 48 -16.30 -3.39 12.51
N CYS A 49 -15.96 -2.77 13.63
CA CYS A 49 -15.38 -1.43 13.69
C CYS A 49 -13.85 -1.50 13.66
N GLY A 50 -13.23 -0.87 12.67
CA GLY A 50 -11.78 -0.78 12.54
C GLY A 50 -11.28 0.66 12.44
N ARG A 51 -9.97 0.81 12.30
CA ARG A 51 -9.27 2.11 12.25
C ARG A 51 -9.80 3.04 11.14
N TYR A 52 -10.28 2.45 10.04
CA TYR A 52 -10.72 3.17 8.84
C TYR A 52 -12.25 3.11 8.63
N GLY A 53 -13.00 2.72 9.66
CA GLY A 53 -14.46 2.57 9.61
C GLY A 53 -14.90 1.11 9.66
N CYS A 54 -16.09 0.82 9.11
CA CYS A 54 -16.67 -0.52 9.13
C CYS A 54 -15.96 -1.43 8.12
N TYR A 55 -15.56 -2.63 8.57
CA TYR A 55 -15.00 -3.67 7.72
C TYR A 55 -15.83 -4.94 7.84
N LYS A 56 -15.88 -5.75 6.79
CA LYS A 56 -16.64 -7.00 6.82
C LYS A 56 -15.97 -8.02 7.73
N ILE A 57 -16.69 -8.55 8.71
CA ILE A 57 -16.22 -9.66 9.54
C ILE A 57 -16.34 -10.92 8.69
N ARG A 58 -15.20 -11.52 8.35
CA ARG A 58 -15.17 -12.85 7.75
C ARG A 58 -14.83 -13.86 8.81
N HIS A 59 -15.78 -14.75 9.10
CA HIS A 59 -15.43 -16.01 9.73
C HIS A 59 -14.58 -16.78 8.72
N ARG A 60 -13.39 -17.24 9.15
CA ARG A 60 -12.51 -18.06 8.30
C ARG A 60 -13.20 -19.40 8.03
N VAL A 61 -14.08 -19.42 7.04
CA VAL A 61 -14.44 -20.65 6.35
C VAL A 61 -13.39 -20.76 5.26
N ALA A 62 -12.56 -21.80 5.29
CA ALA A 62 -11.54 -22.02 4.26
C ALA A 62 -12.15 -21.76 2.88
N SER A 63 -11.51 -20.90 2.09
CA SER A 63 -12.00 -20.54 0.76
C SER A 63 -12.05 -21.81 -0.07
N ALA A 64 -13.26 -22.37 -0.22
CA ALA A 64 -13.52 -23.54 -1.03
C ALA A 64 -13.45 -23.15 -2.51
N LYS A 65 -12.23 -22.92 -3.00
CA LYS A 65 -11.91 -23.08 -4.41
C LYS A 65 -11.24 -24.44 -4.51
N THR A 66 -12.08 -25.46 -4.64
CA THR A 66 -11.68 -26.86 -4.81
C THR A 66 -10.85 -26.97 -6.08
N VAL A 67 -9.53 -26.90 -5.94
CA VAL A 67 -8.64 -27.61 -6.86
C VAL A 67 -8.75 -29.06 -6.40
N ALA A 68 -9.47 -29.89 -7.18
CA ALA A 68 -9.48 -31.32 -6.96
C ALA A 68 -8.04 -31.82 -7.16
N VAL A 69 -7.34 -32.03 -6.05
CA VAL A 69 -6.15 -32.87 -6.00
C VAL A 69 -6.63 -34.12 -5.29
N ASP A 70 -6.81 -35.19 -6.05
CA ASP A 70 -7.18 -36.49 -5.53
C ASP A 70 -6.10 -36.93 -4.54
N GLY A 71 -6.45 -37.02 -3.24
CA GLY A 71 -5.50 -37.35 -2.19
C GLY A 71 -6.10 -37.10 -0.81
N GLU A 72 -6.79 -38.13 -0.31
CA GLU A 72 -7.24 -38.26 1.08
C GLU A 72 -6.00 -38.42 1.98
N ASP A 73 -5.53 -37.34 2.57
CA ASP A 73 -4.65 -37.38 3.74
C ASP A 73 -5.05 -36.22 4.67
N ASP A 74 -5.37 -36.57 5.91
CA ASP A 74 -5.65 -35.64 7.00
C ASP A 74 -4.58 -34.53 7.05
N ILE A 75 -4.96 -33.27 6.78
CA ILE A 75 -4.06 -32.12 6.96
C ILE A 75 -4.28 -31.54 8.35
N PRO A 76 -3.47 -31.88 9.37
CA PRO A 76 -3.23 -30.95 10.45
C PRO A 76 -2.50 -29.76 9.82
N ASP A 77 -3.01 -28.55 10.05
CA ASP A 77 -2.46 -27.28 9.58
C ASP A 77 -2.81 -26.93 8.11
N GLY A 78 -3.92 -26.22 7.90
CA GLY A 78 -4.34 -25.59 6.63
C GLY A 78 -3.40 -24.51 6.05
N LYS A 79 -2.08 -24.69 6.23
CA LYS A 79 -0.97 -23.85 5.78
C LYS A 79 -0.56 -24.17 4.33
N SER A 80 -0.75 -25.42 3.87
CA SER A 80 -0.31 -25.87 2.54
C SER A 80 -1.02 -25.14 1.40
N LEU A 81 -2.33 -24.93 1.51
CA LEU A 81 -3.13 -24.29 0.45
C LEU A 81 -2.85 -22.78 0.32
N SER A 82 -2.53 -22.09 1.42
CA SER A 82 -2.15 -20.67 1.41
C SER A 82 -0.81 -20.43 0.69
N LEU A 83 0.08 -21.44 0.66
CA LEU A 83 1.36 -21.32 -0.05
C LEU A 83 1.22 -21.31 -1.59
N LEU A 84 0.13 -21.88 -2.11
CA LEU A 84 -0.17 -21.89 -3.55
C LEU A 84 -1.09 -20.76 -3.98
N ALA A 85 -1.59 -19.95 -3.03
CA ALA A 85 -2.42 -18.79 -3.35
C ALA A 85 -1.68 -17.84 -4.29
N SER A 86 -2.40 -17.38 -5.32
CA SER A 86 -1.91 -16.41 -6.30
C SER A 86 -1.49 -15.10 -5.63
N PRO A 87 -0.68 -14.25 -6.29
CA PRO A 87 -0.25 -12.98 -5.70
C PRO A 87 -1.41 -12.06 -5.31
N ASP A 88 -2.48 -12.02 -6.12
CA ASP A 88 -3.69 -11.26 -5.80
C ASP A 88 -4.46 -11.85 -4.61
N GLU A 89 -4.55 -13.17 -4.48
CA GLU A 89 -5.18 -13.82 -3.33
C GLU A 89 -4.41 -13.52 -2.04
N ARG A 90 -3.07 -13.59 -2.05
CA ARG A 90 -2.22 -13.24 -0.90
C ARG A 90 -2.33 -11.77 -0.51
N PHE A 91 -2.37 -10.89 -1.51
CA PHE A 91 -2.57 -9.46 -1.29
C PHE A 91 -3.95 -9.19 -0.66
N MET A 92 -5.02 -9.73 -1.26
CA MET A 92 -6.38 -9.60 -0.74
C MET A 92 -6.51 -10.15 0.69
N GLU A 93 -6.00 -11.36 0.94
CA GLU A 93 -6.05 -11.99 2.27
C GLU A 93 -5.36 -11.13 3.33
N CYS A 94 -4.24 -10.51 2.97
CA CYS A 94 -3.54 -9.58 3.86
C CYS A 94 -4.38 -8.34 4.19
N CYS A 95 -5.06 -7.75 3.20
CA CYS A 95 -5.94 -6.60 3.40
C CYS A 95 -7.15 -6.94 4.29
N GLU A 96 -7.77 -8.11 4.07
CA GLU A 96 -8.88 -8.59 4.88
C GLU A 96 -8.44 -8.82 6.33
N ARG A 97 -7.27 -9.42 6.55
CA ARG A 97 -6.70 -9.66 7.89
C ARG A 97 -6.38 -8.38 8.65
N ARG A 98 -6.09 -7.30 7.91
CA ARG A 98 -5.89 -5.96 8.45
C ARG A 98 -7.18 -5.18 8.66
N ASN A 99 -8.34 -5.82 8.44
CA ASN A 99 -9.65 -5.22 8.66
C ASN A 99 -9.83 -3.92 7.86
N LEU A 100 -9.34 -3.91 6.61
CA LEU A 100 -9.58 -2.79 5.71
C LEU A 100 -11.05 -2.78 5.27
N PRO A 101 -11.68 -1.60 5.15
CA PRO A 101 -13.06 -1.47 4.72
C PRO A 101 -13.20 -1.85 3.24
N ASP A 102 -14.40 -2.24 2.80
CA ASP A 102 -14.66 -2.74 1.45
C ASP A 102 -14.23 -1.76 0.33
N ALA A 103 -14.36 -0.45 0.59
CA ALA A 103 -13.86 0.59 -0.31
C ALA A 103 -12.36 0.42 -0.61
N CYS A 104 -11.57 0.04 0.40
CA CYS A 104 -10.14 -0.21 0.27
C CYS A 104 -9.83 -1.60 -0.29
N LEU A 105 -10.66 -2.62 -0.01
CA LEU A 105 -10.50 -3.96 -0.59
C LEU A 105 -10.56 -3.94 -2.12
N SER A 106 -11.30 -2.99 -2.71
CA SER A 106 -11.30 -2.77 -4.16
C SER A 106 -9.92 -2.48 -4.76
N LYS A 107 -8.93 -2.10 -3.94
CA LYS A 107 -7.55 -1.82 -4.32
C LYS A 107 -6.58 -2.94 -3.95
N CYS A 108 -7.03 -4.04 -3.36
CA CYS A 108 -6.17 -5.13 -2.89
C CYS A 108 -5.93 -6.19 -3.96
N SER A 109 -5.58 -5.75 -5.16
CA SER A 109 -5.05 -6.57 -6.24
C SER A 109 -3.99 -5.78 -7.00
N PHE A 110 -3.01 -6.44 -7.59
CA PHE A 110 -1.95 -5.78 -8.35
C PHE A 110 -2.47 -5.06 -9.61
N ARG A 111 -3.66 -5.46 -10.09
CA ARG A 111 -4.37 -4.81 -11.19
C ARG A 111 -5.06 -3.51 -10.77
N THR A 112 -5.70 -3.49 -9.60
CA THR A 112 -6.50 -2.32 -9.16
C THR A 112 -5.75 -1.37 -8.25
N TYR A 113 -4.64 -1.82 -7.66
CA TYR A 113 -3.71 -0.95 -6.96
C TYR A 113 -2.87 -0.21 -7.99
N THR A 114 -3.29 1.00 -8.37
CA THR A 114 -2.57 1.81 -9.37
C THR A 114 -2.19 3.17 -8.80
N LYS A 115 -1.34 3.91 -9.53
CA LYS A 115 -1.02 5.29 -9.22
C LYS A 115 -2.28 6.14 -9.13
N GLU A 116 -3.21 5.96 -10.06
CA GLU A 116 -4.45 6.72 -10.18
C GLU A 116 -5.38 6.43 -8.99
N ALA A 117 -5.47 5.16 -8.58
CA ALA A 117 -6.21 4.79 -7.37
C ALA A 117 -5.63 5.48 -6.13
N LEU A 118 -4.30 5.49 -5.99
CA LEU A 118 -3.64 6.14 -4.87
C LEU A 118 -3.77 7.67 -4.90
N GLN A 119 -3.71 8.27 -6.08
CA GLN A 119 -3.99 9.70 -6.28
C GLN A 119 -5.43 10.04 -5.90
N ALA A 120 -6.42 9.21 -6.30
CA ALA A 120 -7.81 9.42 -5.93
C ALA A 120 -8.01 9.35 -4.41
N MET A 121 -7.33 8.42 -3.72
CA MET A 121 -7.32 8.37 -2.25
C MET A 121 -6.71 9.64 -1.64
N TYR A 122 -5.59 10.12 -2.20
CA TYR A 122 -4.90 11.33 -1.73
C TYR A 122 -5.78 12.59 -1.84
N PHE A 123 -6.41 12.77 -3.00
CA PHE A 123 -7.33 13.89 -3.25
C PHE A 123 -8.72 13.69 -2.63
N ARG A 124 -8.91 12.61 -1.86
CA ARG A 124 -10.19 12.26 -1.21
C ARG A 124 -11.36 12.12 -2.18
N SER A 125 -11.07 11.79 -3.45
CA SER A 125 -12.07 11.45 -4.45
C SER A 125 -12.41 9.96 -4.45
N ASP A 126 -11.61 9.12 -3.78
CA ASP A 126 -11.92 7.73 -3.47
C ASP A 126 -12.56 7.59 -2.07
N LYS A 127 -13.44 6.59 -1.90
CA LYS A 127 -14.08 6.28 -0.61
C LYS A 127 -13.09 5.66 0.40
N CYS A 128 -12.01 5.05 -0.09
CA CYS A 128 -10.93 4.55 0.73
C CYS A 128 -10.04 5.70 1.20
N PRO A 129 -9.90 5.94 2.51
CA PRO A 129 -9.10 7.04 3.03
C PRO A 129 -7.61 6.82 2.76
N ILE A 130 -6.85 7.89 2.48
CA ILE A 130 -5.40 7.82 2.21
C ILE A 130 -4.62 7.13 3.34
N GLN A 131 -5.07 7.23 4.59
CA GLN A 131 -4.43 6.61 5.75
C GLN A 131 -4.42 5.07 5.69
N ALA A 132 -5.29 4.45 4.88
CA ALA A 132 -5.28 3.01 4.63
C ALA A 132 -4.23 2.60 3.58
N ALA A 133 -3.70 3.54 2.78
CA ALA A 133 -2.76 3.22 1.71
C ALA A 133 -1.46 2.59 2.21
N SER A 134 -0.99 2.94 3.41
CA SER A 134 0.21 2.32 4.00
C SER A 134 0.00 0.83 4.29
N GLU A 135 -1.19 0.45 4.76
CA GLU A 135 -1.56 -0.94 5.01
C GLU A 135 -1.75 -1.72 3.70
N ILE A 136 -2.37 -1.10 2.69
CA ILE A 136 -2.50 -1.67 1.34
C ILE A 136 -1.10 -1.89 0.73
N HIS A 137 -0.22 -0.90 0.84
CA HIS A 137 1.15 -0.97 0.31
C HIS A 137 1.98 -2.05 1.02
N PHE A 138 1.89 -2.12 2.36
CA PHE A 138 2.50 -3.18 3.15
C PHE A 138 2.04 -4.56 2.66
N CYS A 139 0.74 -4.71 2.42
CA CYS A 139 0.17 -5.98 1.98
C CYS A 139 0.62 -6.39 0.59
N ALA A 140 0.66 -5.45 -0.36
CA ALA A 140 1.22 -5.70 -1.69
C ALA A 140 2.68 -6.20 -1.59
N ALA A 141 3.49 -5.56 -0.75
CA ALA A 141 4.89 -5.90 -0.56
C ALA A 141 5.15 -7.13 0.35
N GLN A 142 4.10 -7.77 0.86
CA GLN A 142 4.15 -8.87 1.83
C GLN A 142 5.00 -8.59 3.09
N GLY A 143 5.16 -7.32 3.48
CA GLY A 143 5.95 -6.95 4.65
C GLY A 143 7.47 -7.15 4.52
N ARG A 144 8.01 -7.08 3.30
CA ARG A 144 9.42 -7.39 2.99
C ARG A 144 10.21 -6.19 2.49
N ASP A 145 11.53 -6.38 2.40
CA ASP A 145 12.46 -5.41 1.82
C ASP A 145 12.73 -5.74 0.35
N HIS A 146 12.26 -4.86 -0.54
CA HIS A 146 12.41 -4.97 -1.99
C HIS A 146 13.42 -3.97 -2.55
N ARG A 147 14.19 -3.27 -1.71
CA ARG A 147 15.09 -2.19 -2.16
C ARG A 147 16.06 -2.64 -3.25
N ALA A 148 16.58 -3.86 -3.18
CA ALA A 148 17.45 -4.40 -4.23
C ALA A 148 16.76 -4.49 -5.59
N CYS A 149 15.50 -4.93 -5.65
CA CYS A 149 14.73 -4.97 -6.89
C CYS A 149 14.37 -3.55 -7.36
N CYS A 150 13.90 -2.71 -6.44
CA CYS A 150 13.52 -1.33 -6.74
C CYS A 150 14.67 -0.49 -7.30
N ALA A 151 15.89 -0.64 -6.75
CA ALA A 151 17.08 0.07 -7.22
C ALA A 151 17.39 -0.30 -8.67
N ARG A 152 17.35 -1.60 -9.01
CA ARG A 152 17.54 -2.08 -10.39
C ARG A 152 16.45 -1.61 -11.35
N ASN A 153 15.24 -1.38 -10.85
CA ASN A 153 14.11 -0.90 -11.65
C ASN A 153 13.94 0.63 -11.61
N GLY A 154 14.95 1.37 -11.14
CA GLY A 154 14.98 2.83 -11.23
C GLY A 154 13.98 3.54 -10.33
N VAL A 155 13.53 2.95 -9.23
CA VAL A 155 12.64 3.64 -8.27
C VAL A 155 13.35 4.83 -7.62
N GLY A 156 14.64 4.70 -7.35
CA GLY A 156 15.49 5.78 -6.80
C GLY A 156 15.89 6.86 -7.82
N THR A 157 15.48 6.78 -9.09
CA THR A 157 15.89 7.74 -10.14
C THR A 157 14.83 8.78 -10.48
N THR A 158 13.73 8.83 -9.71
CA THR A 158 12.73 9.90 -9.84
C THR A 158 13.28 11.24 -9.31
N LEU A 159 12.50 12.31 -9.46
CA LEU A 159 12.85 13.62 -8.90
C LEU A 159 13.09 13.58 -7.37
N SER A 160 12.39 12.70 -6.64
CA SER A 160 12.58 12.53 -5.20
C SER A 160 13.76 11.61 -4.83
N GLY A 161 14.44 11.03 -5.83
CA GLY A 161 15.66 10.26 -5.66
C GLY A 161 15.51 9.04 -4.74
N GLU A 162 16.54 8.80 -3.92
CA GLU A 162 16.59 7.72 -2.93
C GLU A 162 15.47 7.78 -1.87
N LYS A 163 14.79 8.92 -1.70
CA LYS A 163 13.62 9.00 -0.81
C LYS A 163 12.55 7.99 -1.19
N CYS A 164 12.44 7.65 -2.47
CA CYS A 164 11.45 6.68 -2.96
C CYS A 164 11.71 5.25 -2.52
N MET A 165 12.93 4.94 -2.06
CA MET A 165 13.27 3.61 -1.56
C MET A 165 12.52 3.26 -0.26
N VAL A 166 11.92 4.26 0.42
CA VAL A 166 11.04 4.03 1.58
C VAL A 166 9.81 3.18 1.22
N PHE A 167 9.29 3.29 0.00
CA PHE A 167 8.16 2.48 -0.49
C PHE A 167 8.57 1.02 -0.73
N CYS A 168 9.85 0.76 -0.94
CA CYS A 168 10.35 -0.58 -1.22
C CYS A 168 10.66 -1.38 0.05
N ASP A 169 10.88 -0.73 1.18
CA ASP A 169 11.10 -1.38 2.47
C ASP A 169 9.82 -1.36 3.31
N GLN A 170 9.02 -2.41 3.19
CA GLN A 170 7.75 -2.54 3.89
C GLN A 170 7.84 -3.45 5.12
N ARG A 171 9.03 -3.63 5.70
CA ARG A 171 9.16 -4.43 6.93
C ARG A 171 8.35 -3.83 8.08
N PRO A 172 7.79 -4.65 8.99
CA PRO A 172 7.05 -4.16 10.14
C PRO A 172 7.83 -3.09 10.92
N GLY A 173 7.15 -2.03 11.34
CA GLY A 173 7.76 -0.88 12.02
C GLY A 173 8.31 0.21 11.08
N ARG A 174 8.35 -0.03 9.77
CA ARG A 174 8.55 1.03 8.76
C ARG A 174 7.20 1.55 8.30
N ILE A 175 6.90 2.81 8.59
CA ILE A 175 5.68 3.46 8.14
C ILE A 175 6.00 4.21 6.85
N THR A 176 5.26 3.86 5.80
CA THR A 176 5.35 4.55 4.50
C THR A 176 4.72 5.93 4.62
N PRO A 177 5.48 7.02 4.41
CA PRO A 177 4.94 8.37 4.40
C PRO A 177 4.09 8.57 3.13
N LEU A 178 2.94 9.26 3.28
CA LEU A 178 1.95 9.46 2.22
C LEU A 178 1.71 10.96 1.94
N ASP A 179 2.70 11.80 2.21
CA ASP A 179 2.63 13.23 1.92
C ASP A 179 3.01 13.56 0.47
N TYR A 180 2.76 14.80 0.07
CA TYR A 180 3.00 15.28 -1.30
C TYR A 180 4.47 15.21 -1.75
N SER A 181 5.44 15.26 -0.83
CA SER A 181 6.87 15.23 -1.19
C SER A 181 7.29 13.91 -1.85
N TYR A 182 6.44 12.88 -1.72
CA TYR A 182 6.62 11.57 -2.33
C TYR A 182 5.83 11.39 -3.64
N ALA A 183 5.11 12.40 -4.12
CA ALA A 183 4.31 12.29 -5.34
C ALA A 183 5.13 11.86 -6.56
N ALA A 184 6.37 12.35 -6.69
CA ALA A 184 7.28 11.96 -7.76
C ALA A 184 7.70 10.48 -7.69
N CYS A 185 7.69 9.86 -6.50
CA CYS A 185 7.96 8.43 -6.37
C CYS A 185 6.95 7.59 -7.14
N TYR A 186 5.69 8.01 -7.17
CA TYR A 186 4.63 7.28 -7.86
C TYR A 186 4.76 7.27 -9.39
N GLU A 187 5.70 8.02 -9.98
CA GLU A 187 6.06 7.85 -11.39
C GLU A 187 6.61 6.46 -11.70
N ARG A 188 7.25 5.82 -10.71
CA ARG A 188 7.78 4.45 -10.81
C ARG A 188 6.90 3.44 -10.07
N PHE A 189 5.62 3.75 -9.85
CA PHE A 189 4.73 2.91 -9.07
C PHE A 189 4.56 1.49 -9.64
N GLU A 190 4.43 1.36 -10.97
CA GLU A 190 4.36 0.06 -11.62
C GLU A 190 5.67 -0.74 -11.46
N SER A 191 6.83 -0.07 -11.46
CA SER A 191 8.12 -0.69 -11.19
C SER A 191 8.20 -1.23 -9.76
N MET A 192 7.68 -0.50 -8.76
CA MET A 192 7.59 -0.98 -7.38
C MET A 192 6.68 -2.21 -7.29
N LYS A 193 5.46 -2.13 -7.84
CA LYS A 193 4.49 -3.24 -7.82
C LYS A 193 5.00 -4.49 -8.51
N SER A 194 5.71 -4.34 -9.63
CA SER A 194 6.31 -5.47 -10.35
C SER A 194 7.29 -6.23 -9.46
N CYS A 195 8.14 -5.54 -8.69
CA CYS A 195 9.03 -6.17 -7.71
C CYS A 195 8.26 -6.99 -6.67
N PHE A 196 7.17 -6.44 -6.15
CA PHE A 196 6.33 -7.12 -5.17
C PHE A 196 5.69 -8.38 -5.78
N TRP A 197 5.05 -8.27 -6.94
CA TRP A 197 4.44 -9.39 -7.66
C TRP A 197 5.42 -10.52 -7.96
N HIS A 198 6.60 -10.18 -8.47
CA HIS A 198 7.63 -11.16 -8.82
C HIS A 198 8.21 -11.86 -7.60
N ASN A 199 8.30 -11.19 -6.45
CA ASN A 199 8.67 -11.86 -5.20
C ASN A 199 7.64 -12.95 -4.83
N ILE A 200 6.35 -12.64 -4.89
CA ILE A 200 5.31 -13.64 -4.57
C ILE A 200 5.34 -14.81 -5.56
N THR A 201 5.38 -14.49 -6.86
CA THR A 201 5.44 -15.49 -7.93
C THR A 201 6.68 -16.39 -7.80
N GLY A 202 7.83 -15.81 -7.44
CA GLY A 202 9.06 -16.55 -7.21
C GLY A 202 8.96 -17.53 -6.04
N GLU A 203 8.26 -17.15 -4.97
CA GLU A 203 8.02 -18.03 -3.82
C GLU A 203 7.11 -19.19 -4.16
N ILE A 204 6.03 -18.93 -4.91
CA ILE A 204 5.12 -19.97 -5.39
C ILE A 204 5.90 -20.96 -6.27
N ASN A 205 6.69 -20.47 -7.23
CA ASN A 205 7.49 -21.31 -8.12
C ASN A 205 8.53 -22.16 -7.37
N HIS A 206 9.17 -21.58 -6.35
CA HIS A 206 10.11 -22.31 -5.50
C HIS A 206 9.39 -23.42 -4.70
N PHE A 207 8.21 -23.13 -4.15
CA PHE A 207 7.40 -24.10 -3.43
C PHE A 207 6.93 -25.25 -4.35
N VAL A 208 6.41 -24.94 -5.54
CA VAL A 208 6.01 -25.93 -6.54
C VAL A 208 7.19 -26.82 -6.94
N SER A 209 8.36 -26.22 -7.18
CA SER A 209 9.57 -26.97 -7.53
C SER A 209 10.07 -27.88 -6.40
N ALA A 210 9.94 -27.45 -5.15
CA ALA A 210 10.31 -28.24 -3.98
C ALA A 210 9.32 -29.40 -3.74
N SER A 211 8.01 -29.14 -3.87
CA SER A 211 6.96 -30.17 -3.74
C SER A 211 7.04 -31.22 -4.84
N GLY A 212 7.32 -30.80 -6.09
CA GLY A 212 7.49 -31.72 -7.21
C GLY A 212 8.70 -32.66 -7.05
N ARG A 213 9.78 -32.23 -6.38
CA ARG A 213 10.92 -33.10 -6.05
C ARG A 213 10.64 -34.09 -4.92
N ALA A 214 9.72 -33.76 -4.00
CA ALA A 214 9.35 -34.67 -2.91
C ALA A 214 8.61 -35.91 -3.43
N HIS A 215 7.68 -35.74 -4.38
CA HIS A 215 6.91 -36.87 -4.94
C HIS A 215 7.69 -37.80 -5.86
N VAL A 216 8.81 -37.36 -6.46
CA VAL A 216 9.64 -38.23 -7.31
C VAL A 216 10.46 -39.23 -6.48
N ASN A 217 10.71 -38.94 -5.21
CA ASN A 217 11.53 -39.81 -4.35
C ASN A 217 10.74 -40.91 -3.62
N ASP A 218 9.42 -41.01 -3.81
CA ASP A 218 8.56 -42.06 -3.20
C ASP A 218 8.29 -43.25 -4.16
N GLY A 219 9.00 -43.29 -5.30
CA GLY A 219 8.79 -44.28 -6.35
C GLY A 219 9.91 -45.32 -6.53
N HIS A 220 10.80 -45.51 -5.55
CA HIS A 220 11.82 -46.57 -5.59
C HIS A 220 12.02 -47.22 -4.22
N VAL A 221 11.30 -48.33 -4.00
CA VAL A 221 11.74 -49.49 -3.21
C VAL A 221 11.39 -50.74 -4.00
#